data_AF-A0A4P5Y2I4-F1
#
_entry.id   AF-A0A4P5Y2I4-F1
#
_cell.length_a   1.000
_cell.length_b   1.000
_cell.length_c   1.000
_cell.angle_alpha   90.00
_cell.angle_beta   90.00
_cell.angle_gamma   90.00
#
_symmetry.space_group_name_H-M   'P 1'
#
loop_
_entity.id
_entity.type
_entity.pdbx_description
1 polymer ?
#
loop_
_entity_poly.entity_id
_entity_poly.type
_entity_poly.pdbx_seq_one_letter_code
_entity_poly.pdbx_strand_id
1 'polypeptide(L)'
;MRFEELLIVLVIRAVLVGGPLVALVLSIIAFRRSRRIDELTRRVTLLEAQRQTRPEQVTTPTTTAAVAKSRPEESVADDSLVTLEPDIDQTELPASSSEETSHEPMGWETFIGQKAFGWMAVLLFVFSAAFFLRHAYQSNWIGPVGRVAIGELVGAGLLGLGWSYFRKSWTRFSNMLTATGIVVLYLATYSAFGFYRLLPQQHAGVFLAVLVIESMVVAVCYRSAVVALVAVIGGLLTPVLLQTDHDSYSSFFTYLAVLNAGVVIALLMRSWSVVGSVAYFGTQWLFWMWYAGNYHPEKFAWTLGFQAVFCGSYLAHTVIGSLVYSRQADWEELARFVLNAILSFVVLRVLTREDYGVWQGSFAIGLATLYASVARATLAWRPNDHRLLLTSLAMSVGFLAWAFPIQADARWVSLGWAAMGAALWWFGLRVSALPLRIMAGVLGTSAVVRWLMLEMPNYPRDPFVPIFNLVALPSLGVAACILASVVLADRFLKRLGANERGLIAVGGVIGVALLWLILSFECYDYFASQAIGSEDFAVWKWRGQLALTVMWTVYATALLVLGFRLNRARLRWLSMTLYGVSVVKLFLVDMANVQQLYRILAFFVLAVVLGLVARTYQRFK
;
A
#
# COMPACT_ATOMS: atom_id res chain seq x y z
N MET A 1 -17.99 -43.53 -10.72
CA MET A 1 -17.95 -42.10 -10.35
C MET A 1 -17.82 -42.02 -8.85
N ARG A 2 -16.77 -41.36 -8.34
CA ARG A 2 -16.58 -41.16 -6.89
C ARG A 2 -17.69 -40.23 -6.37
N PHE A 3 -18.12 -40.39 -5.12
CA PHE A 3 -19.16 -39.54 -4.50
C PHE A 3 -18.90 -38.03 -4.68
N GLU A 4 -17.62 -37.64 -4.68
CA GLU A 4 -17.19 -36.27 -4.98
C GLU A 4 -17.56 -35.80 -6.41
N GLU A 5 -17.46 -36.67 -7.42
CA GLU A 5 -17.82 -36.33 -8.80
C GLU A 5 -19.33 -36.14 -8.96
N LEU A 6 -20.15 -36.94 -8.28
CA LEU A 6 -21.61 -36.81 -8.29
C LEU A 6 -22.05 -35.51 -7.60
N LEU A 7 -21.41 -35.16 -6.48
CA LEU A 7 -21.70 -33.93 -5.74
C LEU A 7 -21.27 -32.68 -6.52
N ILE A 8 -20.11 -32.71 -7.18
CA ILE A 8 -19.65 -31.65 -8.09
C ILE A 8 -20.62 -31.50 -9.28
N VAL A 9 -21.07 -32.60 -9.88
CA VAL A 9 -22.03 -32.56 -10.99
C VAL A 9 -23.39 -32.02 -10.55
N LEU A 10 -23.87 -32.37 -9.35
CA LEU A 10 -25.12 -31.85 -8.77
C LEU A 10 -25.04 -30.35 -8.47
N VAL A 11 -23.95 -29.91 -7.85
CA VAL A 11 -23.72 -28.48 -7.55
C VAL A 11 -23.60 -27.68 -8.82
N ILE A 12 -22.87 -28.16 -9.83
CA ILE A 12 -22.72 -27.43 -11.09
C ILE A 12 -24.01 -27.44 -11.91
N ARG A 13 -24.81 -28.51 -11.86
CA ARG A 13 -26.17 -28.49 -12.42
C ARG A 13 -27.07 -27.50 -11.68
N ALA A 14 -26.98 -27.42 -10.35
CA ALA A 14 -27.75 -26.45 -9.57
C ALA A 14 -27.36 -25.01 -9.91
N VAL A 15 -26.07 -24.72 -10.15
CA VAL A 15 -25.57 -23.42 -10.62
C VAL A 15 -26.00 -23.12 -12.07
N LEU A 16 -25.83 -24.09 -12.97
CA LEU A 16 -26.23 -23.97 -14.38
C LEU A 16 -27.75 -23.82 -14.56
N VAL A 17 -28.54 -24.28 -13.60
CA VAL A 17 -30.01 -24.12 -13.60
C VAL A 17 -30.41 -22.88 -12.79
N GLY A 18 -29.74 -22.60 -11.68
CA GLY A 18 -30.02 -21.49 -10.75
C GLY A 18 -29.89 -20.12 -11.41
N GLY A 19 -28.73 -19.80 -11.97
CA GLY A 19 -28.50 -18.56 -12.71
C GLY A 19 -29.57 -18.24 -13.76
N PRO A 20 -29.83 -19.11 -14.75
CA PRO A 20 -30.85 -18.86 -15.76
C PRO A 20 -32.29 -18.90 -15.23
N LEU A 21 -32.59 -19.63 -14.16
CA LEU A 21 -33.94 -19.66 -13.57
C LEU A 21 -34.22 -18.38 -12.78
N VAL A 22 -33.23 -17.83 -12.10
CA VAL A 22 -33.32 -16.49 -11.50
C VAL A 22 -33.36 -15.41 -12.59
N ALA A 23 -32.58 -15.53 -13.66
CA ALA A 23 -32.63 -14.62 -14.81
C ALA A 23 -33.99 -14.65 -15.53
N LEU A 24 -34.63 -15.83 -15.61
CA LEU A 24 -35.99 -16.00 -16.12
C LEU A 24 -37.00 -15.30 -15.20
N VAL A 25 -36.89 -15.50 -13.88
CA VAL A 25 -37.76 -14.84 -12.89
C VAL A 25 -37.59 -13.32 -12.95
N LEU A 26 -36.37 -12.81 -13.06
CA LEU A 26 -36.08 -11.38 -13.20
C LEU A 26 -36.57 -10.82 -14.54
N SER A 27 -36.43 -11.58 -15.63
CA SER A 27 -37.00 -11.21 -16.94
C SER A 27 -38.52 -11.14 -16.88
N ILE A 28 -39.18 -12.07 -16.16
CA ILE A 28 -40.64 -12.05 -15.94
C ILE A 28 -41.05 -10.84 -15.09
N ILE A 29 -40.30 -10.52 -14.03
CA ILE A 29 -40.54 -9.35 -13.17
C ILE A 29 -40.36 -8.06 -13.96
N ALA A 30 -39.27 -7.93 -14.72
CA ALA A 30 -38.99 -6.78 -15.56
C ALA A 30 -40.05 -6.61 -16.67
N PHE A 31 -40.48 -7.71 -17.29
CA PHE A 31 -41.54 -7.70 -18.30
C PHE A 31 -42.90 -7.26 -17.73
N ARG A 32 -43.29 -7.80 -16.58
CA ARG A 32 -44.52 -7.37 -15.87
C ARG A 32 -44.46 -5.89 -15.50
N ARG A 33 -43.30 -5.40 -15.06
CA ARG A 33 -43.11 -4.00 -14.67
C ARG A 33 -43.13 -3.05 -15.87
N SER A 34 -42.49 -3.43 -16.99
CA SER A 34 -42.53 -2.67 -18.24
C SER A 34 -43.97 -2.50 -18.72
N ARG A 35 -44.76 -3.58 -18.77
CA ARG A 35 -46.18 -3.50 -19.13
C ARG A 35 -46.98 -2.58 -18.22
N ARG A 36 -46.68 -2.59 -16.91
CA ARG A 36 -47.35 -1.73 -15.93
C ARG A 36 -47.01 -0.26 -16.15
N ILE A 37 -45.77 0.06 -16.52
CA ILE A 37 -45.34 1.42 -16.87
C ILE A 37 -46.03 1.85 -18.16
N ASP A 38 -46.05 1.03 -19.20
CA ASP A 38 -46.71 1.35 -20.48
C ASP A 38 -48.21 1.58 -20.27
N GLU A 39 -48.86 0.79 -19.41
CA GLU A 39 -50.26 0.97 -19.07
C GLU A 39 -50.52 2.22 -18.22
N LEU A 40 -49.65 2.54 -17.25
CA LEU A 40 -49.74 3.78 -16.47
C LEU A 40 -49.52 5.01 -17.36
N THR A 41 -48.54 4.99 -18.25
CA THR A 41 -48.27 6.09 -19.21
C THR A 41 -49.47 6.29 -20.14
N ARG A 42 -50.08 5.21 -20.64
CA ARG A 42 -51.33 5.28 -21.42
C ARG A 42 -52.48 5.85 -20.61
N ARG A 43 -52.64 5.46 -19.35
CA ARG A 43 -53.70 6.01 -18.48
C ARG A 43 -53.48 7.49 -18.18
N VAL A 44 -52.25 7.90 -17.91
CA VAL A 44 -51.91 9.33 -17.68
C VAL A 44 -52.17 10.14 -18.94
N THR A 45 -51.70 9.71 -20.11
CA THR A 45 -51.98 10.41 -21.38
C THR A 45 -53.46 10.47 -21.72
N LEU A 46 -54.23 9.40 -21.43
CA LEU A 46 -55.69 9.41 -21.57
C LEU A 46 -56.38 10.35 -20.56
N LEU A 47 -55.90 10.42 -19.31
CA LEU A 47 -56.43 11.30 -18.27
C LEU A 47 -56.08 12.78 -18.53
N GLU A 48 -54.89 13.05 -19.06
CA GLU A 48 -54.47 14.40 -19.50
C GLU A 48 -55.29 14.86 -20.71
N ALA A 49 -55.52 13.97 -21.69
CA ALA A 49 -56.43 14.24 -22.80
C ALA A 49 -57.86 14.51 -22.31
N GLN A 50 -58.36 13.75 -21.32
CA GLN A 50 -59.67 13.97 -20.70
C GLN A 50 -59.74 15.28 -19.91
N ARG A 51 -58.65 15.67 -19.23
CA ARG A 51 -58.56 16.94 -18.49
C ARG A 51 -58.60 18.14 -19.44
N GLN A 52 -57.93 18.07 -20.59
CA GLN A 52 -57.97 19.11 -21.62
C GLN A 52 -59.35 19.25 -22.29
N THR A 53 -60.17 18.19 -22.30
CA THR A 53 -61.55 18.23 -22.83
C THR A 53 -62.62 18.65 -21.82
N ARG A 54 -62.28 18.92 -20.56
CA ARG A 54 -63.25 19.39 -19.56
C ARG A 54 -63.29 20.92 -19.57
N PRO A 55 -64.40 21.58 -19.97
CA PRO A 55 -64.47 23.03 -20.02
C PRO A 55 -64.44 23.61 -18.61
N GLU A 56 -63.42 24.41 -18.33
CA GLU A 56 -63.34 25.26 -17.14
C GLU A 56 -64.23 26.49 -17.41
N GLN A 57 -65.47 26.45 -16.93
CA GLN A 57 -66.26 27.66 -16.73
C GLN A 57 -65.91 28.22 -15.36
N VAL A 58 -65.46 29.48 -15.29
CA VAL A 58 -66.12 30.57 -14.54
C VAL A 58 -65.29 31.87 -14.59
N THR A 59 -65.93 32.87 -15.21
CA THR A 59 -65.96 34.34 -14.99
C THR A 59 -64.72 35.22 -15.11
N THR A 60 -64.75 36.06 -16.15
CA THR A 60 -64.21 37.42 -16.19
C THR A 60 -64.98 38.35 -15.22
N PRO A 61 -64.35 39.42 -14.73
CA PRO A 61 -64.88 40.74 -15.10
C PRO A 61 -63.79 41.72 -15.55
N THR A 62 -64.18 42.57 -16.51
CA THR A 62 -63.43 43.67 -17.10
C THR A 62 -63.28 44.84 -16.12
N THR A 63 -62.11 45.49 -16.10
CA THR A 63 -62.00 46.92 -15.80
C THR A 63 -60.90 47.55 -16.66
N THR A 64 -61.27 48.65 -17.30
CA THR A 64 -60.54 49.51 -18.23
C THR A 64 -59.49 50.37 -17.51
N ALA A 65 -58.32 50.58 -18.13
CA ALA A 65 -57.61 51.87 -18.10
C ALA A 65 -56.53 51.94 -19.19
N ALA A 66 -56.36 53.14 -19.74
CA ALA A 66 -55.63 53.47 -20.96
C ALA A 66 -54.17 53.92 -20.72
N VAL A 67 -53.45 54.10 -21.83
CA VAL A 67 -52.44 55.14 -22.15
C VAL A 67 -51.12 54.60 -22.77
N ALA A 68 -51.08 54.82 -24.09
CA ALA A 68 -50.00 55.16 -25.02
C ALA A 68 -48.61 55.63 -24.52
N LYS A 69 -47.54 55.20 -25.21
CA LYS A 69 -46.69 55.96 -26.19
C LYS A 69 -45.41 55.17 -26.51
N SER A 70 -45.15 54.77 -27.77
CA SER A 70 -44.39 55.47 -28.85
C SER A 70 -42.87 55.59 -28.56
N ARG A 71 -41.89 55.48 -29.47
CA ARG A 71 -41.66 55.10 -30.89
C ARG A 71 -40.09 55.22 -31.09
N PRO A 72 -39.46 55.26 -32.28
CA PRO A 72 -38.81 54.16 -33.01
C PRO A 72 -37.35 54.47 -33.47
N GLU A 73 -36.97 53.82 -34.59
CA GLU A 73 -35.93 54.09 -35.63
C GLU A 73 -34.61 53.32 -35.47
N GLU A 74 -33.90 52.86 -36.51
CA GLU A 74 -34.11 52.40 -37.91
C GLU A 74 -32.69 52.07 -38.43
N SER A 75 -32.57 51.33 -39.56
CA SER A 75 -31.48 51.43 -40.56
C SER A 75 -30.19 50.61 -40.34
N VAL A 76 -29.49 49.99 -41.31
CA VAL A 76 -29.64 49.56 -42.72
C VAL A 76 -28.42 48.63 -43.03
N ALA A 77 -28.55 47.82 -44.08
CA ALA A 77 -27.62 46.85 -44.67
C ALA A 77 -26.29 47.41 -45.26
N ASP A 78 -25.37 46.51 -45.62
CA ASP A 78 -24.76 46.51 -46.98
C ASP A 78 -24.21 45.12 -47.37
N ASP A 79 -24.05 44.95 -48.69
CA ASP A 79 -23.95 43.75 -49.52
C ASP A 79 -22.52 43.56 -50.10
N SER A 80 -22.25 42.43 -50.79
CA SER A 80 -21.44 42.33 -52.05
C SER A 80 -20.71 40.98 -52.30
N LEU A 81 -21.22 40.26 -53.32
CA LEU A 81 -20.58 39.76 -54.58
C LEU A 81 -19.49 38.65 -54.64
N VAL A 82 -19.90 37.48 -55.19
CA VAL A 82 -19.48 36.74 -56.43
C VAL A 82 -18.01 36.81 -56.91
N THR A 83 -17.42 35.65 -57.31
CA THR A 83 -16.79 35.36 -58.65
C THR A 83 -16.38 33.85 -58.79
N LEU A 84 -16.55 33.34 -60.02
CA LEU A 84 -16.26 32.00 -60.58
C LEU A 84 -14.84 31.92 -61.19
N GLU A 85 -14.23 30.73 -61.28
CA GLU A 85 -13.75 30.05 -62.53
C GLU A 85 -12.69 28.91 -62.29
N PRO A 86 -12.49 28.00 -63.28
CA PRO A 86 -11.93 26.65 -63.14
C PRO A 86 -10.64 26.39 -63.99
N ASP A 87 -10.38 25.10 -64.25
CA ASP A 87 -9.55 24.47 -65.32
C ASP A 87 -8.03 24.34 -65.12
N ILE A 88 -7.46 23.13 -65.03
CA ILE A 88 -7.20 22.03 -66.02
C ILE A 88 -5.73 22.10 -66.52
N ASP A 89 -4.97 21.03 -66.27
CA ASP A 89 -4.27 20.15 -67.24
C ASP A 89 -3.17 19.35 -66.51
N GLN A 90 -3.22 18.00 -66.49
CA GLN A 90 -2.68 17.06 -67.50
C GLN A 90 -1.15 17.11 -67.61
N THR A 91 -0.38 16.04 -67.80
CA THR A 91 -0.48 14.57 -67.89
C THR A 91 1.00 14.13 -67.97
N GLU A 92 1.34 12.90 -67.60
CA GLU A 92 2.20 11.97 -68.37
C GLU A 92 2.89 10.90 -67.49
N LEU A 93 2.52 9.66 -67.79
CA LEU A 93 3.23 8.39 -67.58
C LEU A 93 3.74 7.94 -68.96
N PRO A 94 4.47 6.82 -69.13
CA PRO A 94 5.39 6.07 -68.26
C PRO A 94 6.68 5.65 -69.03
N ALA A 95 7.63 4.92 -68.39
CA ALA A 95 8.42 3.89 -69.09
C ALA A 95 9.15 2.92 -68.13
N SER A 96 9.23 1.68 -68.57
CA SER A 96 9.65 0.43 -67.92
C SER A 96 11.17 0.24 -67.72
N SER A 97 11.56 -0.68 -66.82
CA SER A 97 12.29 -1.92 -67.20
C SER A 97 12.63 -2.80 -65.98
N SER A 98 12.59 -4.10 -66.23
CA SER A 98 12.75 -5.29 -65.39
C SER A 98 14.22 -5.70 -65.19
N GLU A 99 14.54 -6.36 -64.06
CA GLU A 99 15.09 -7.74 -64.01
C GLU A 99 15.47 -8.18 -62.58
N GLU A 100 15.26 -9.48 -62.32
CA GLU A 100 15.26 -10.19 -61.05
C GLU A 100 16.65 -10.69 -60.62
N THR A 101 16.87 -10.91 -59.31
CA THR A 101 17.60 -12.09 -58.82
C THR A 101 17.03 -12.56 -57.48
N SER A 102 16.93 -13.87 -57.35
CA SER A 102 16.11 -14.65 -56.44
C SER A 102 16.78 -14.93 -55.09
N HIS A 103 16.04 -14.67 -54.01
CA HIS A 103 16.13 -15.41 -52.75
C HIS A 103 14.75 -16.00 -52.50
N GLU A 104 14.63 -17.34 -52.41
CA GLU A 104 13.41 -17.97 -51.89
C GLU A 104 13.10 -17.43 -50.49
N PRO A 105 11.97 -16.72 -50.28
CA PRO A 105 11.56 -16.31 -48.96
C PRO A 105 10.65 -17.40 -48.37
N MET A 106 11.14 -17.99 -47.28
CA MET A 106 10.42 -18.22 -46.03
C MET A 106 8.89 -18.02 -46.09
N GLY A 107 8.11 -19.06 -45.75
CA GLY A 107 6.65 -19.14 -45.85
C GLY A 107 5.83 -18.10 -45.05
N TRP A 108 5.89 -16.83 -45.46
CA TRP A 108 4.97 -15.78 -45.05
C TRP A 108 3.65 -15.87 -45.81
N GLU A 109 3.68 -16.38 -47.04
CA GLU A 109 2.52 -16.45 -47.93
C GLU A 109 1.47 -17.48 -47.48
N THR A 110 1.91 -18.62 -46.95
CA THR A 110 1.02 -19.62 -46.32
C THR A 110 0.48 -19.16 -44.97
N PHE A 111 1.25 -18.35 -44.21
CA PHE A 111 0.83 -17.82 -42.90
C PHE A 111 -0.19 -16.67 -43.05
N ILE A 112 0.04 -15.78 -44.02
CA ILE A 112 -0.87 -14.67 -44.36
C ILE A 112 -2.12 -15.21 -45.08
N GLY A 113 -1.97 -16.16 -46.01
CA GLY A 113 -3.06 -16.76 -46.76
C GLY A 113 -4.06 -17.57 -45.92
N GLN A 114 -3.58 -18.41 -45.00
CA GLN A 114 -4.48 -19.33 -44.25
C GLN A 114 -4.95 -18.80 -42.90
N LYS A 115 -4.18 -17.95 -42.21
CA LYS A 115 -4.57 -17.40 -40.90
C LYS A 115 -4.97 -15.92 -40.96
N ALA A 116 -4.29 -15.07 -41.73
CA ALA A 116 -4.60 -13.63 -41.70
C ALA A 116 -5.95 -13.30 -42.36
N PHE A 117 -6.31 -13.92 -43.49
CA PHE A 117 -7.64 -13.73 -44.09
C PHE A 117 -8.78 -14.25 -43.21
N GLY A 118 -8.58 -15.39 -42.54
CA GLY A 118 -9.56 -15.93 -41.60
C GLY A 118 -9.78 -14.99 -40.40
N TRP A 119 -8.70 -14.47 -39.82
CA TRP A 119 -8.80 -13.49 -38.72
C TRP A 119 -9.37 -12.14 -39.17
N MET A 120 -9.08 -11.70 -40.38
CA MET A 120 -9.64 -10.46 -40.96
C MET A 120 -11.14 -10.59 -41.25
N ALA A 121 -11.58 -11.74 -41.75
CA ALA A 121 -13.01 -12.04 -41.94
C ALA A 121 -13.75 -12.09 -40.60
N VAL A 122 -13.17 -12.73 -39.56
CA VAL A 122 -13.73 -12.75 -38.21
C VAL A 122 -13.81 -11.33 -37.63
N LEU A 123 -12.76 -10.51 -37.79
CA LEU A 123 -12.75 -9.11 -37.36
C LEU A 123 -13.86 -8.30 -38.04
N LEU A 124 -13.98 -8.39 -39.37
CA LEU A 124 -15.04 -7.72 -40.12
C LEU A 124 -16.42 -8.19 -39.67
N PHE A 125 -16.62 -9.49 -39.45
CA PHE A 125 -17.90 -10.02 -38.97
C PHE A 125 -18.24 -9.52 -37.57
N VAL A 126 -17.25 -9.44 -36.65
CA VAL A 126 -17.41 -8.87 -35.32
C VAL A 126 -17.75 -7.38 -35.39
N PHE A 127 -17.08 -6.60 -36.25
CA PHE A 127 -17.39 -5.19 -36.45
C PHE A 127 -18.79 -5.00 -37.05
N SER A 128 -19.14 -5.75 -38.09
CA SER A 128 -20.49 -5.71 -38.68
C SER A 128 -21.56 -6.09 -37.67
N ALA A 129 -21.36 -7.14 -36.88
CA ALA A 129 -22.27 -7.52 -35.81
C ALA A 129 -22.39 -6.41 -34.75
N ALA A 130 -21.28 -5.79 -34.34
CA ALA A 130 -21.27 -4.70 -33.37
C ALA A 130 -21.99 -3.44 -33.89
N PHE A 131 -21.76 -3.05 -35.15
CA PHE A 131 -22.46 -1.93 -35.79
C PHE A 131 -23.95 -2.23 -35.99
N PHE A 132 -24.31 -3.46 -36.38
CA PHE A 132 -25.70 -3.89 -36.49
C PHE A 132 -26.41 -3.84 -35.14
N LEU A 133 -25.79 -4.39 -34.09
CA LEU A 133 -26.30 -4.31 -32.71
C LEU A 133 -26.47 -2.85 -32.27
N ARG A 134 -25.48 -1.99 -32.52
CA ARG A 134 -25.57 -0.55 -32.23
C ARG A 134 -26.74 0.10 -32.97
N HIS A 135 -26.93 -0.18 -34.25
CA HIS A 135 -28.02 0.38 -35.05
C HIS A 135 -29.38 -0.13 -34.57
N ALA A 136 -29.52 -1.44 -34.30
CA ALA A 136 -30.72 -2.02 -33.72
C ALA A 136 -31.06 -1.41 -32.35
N TYR A 137 -30.04 -0.99 -31.58
CA TYR A 137 -30.22 -0.32 -30.29
C TYR A 137 -30.65 1.15 -30.43
N GLN A 138 -30.08 1.88 -31.40
CA GLN A 138 -30.43 3.27 -31.66
C GLN A 138 -31.83 3.40 -32.28
N SER A 139 -32.21 2.47 -33.15
CA SER A 139 -33.51 2.44 -33.80
C SER A 139 -34.62 1.79 -32.96
N ASN A 140 -34.35 1.44 -31.69
CA ASN A 140 -35.28 0.78 -30.75
C ASN A 140 -35.95 -0.51 -31.27
N TRP A 141 -35.36 -1.21 -32.26
CA TRP A 141 -35.89 -2.47 -32.79
C TRP A 141 -35.96 -3.57 -31.72
N ILE A 142 -34.99 -3.58 -30.81
CA ILE A 142 -34.96 -4.48 -29.66
C ILE A 142 -35.10 -3.61 -28.42
N GLY A 143 -36.21 -3.76 -27.69
CA GLY A 143 -36.44 -3.02 -26.45
C GLY A 143 -35.43 -3.37 -25.34
N PRO A 144 -35.29 -2.54 -24.30
CA PRO A 144 -34.31 -2.74 -23.23
C PRO A 144 -34.34 -4.12 -22.59
N VAL A 145 -35.54 -4.68 -22.37
CA VAL A 145 -35.73 -6.04 -21.82
C VAL A 145 -35.14 -7.11 -22.75
N GLY A 146 -35.34 -6.98 -24.07
CA GLY A 146 -34.81 -7.92 -25.05
C GLY A 146 -33.29 -7.90 -25.12
N ARG A 147 -32.66 -6.73 -24.96
CA ARG A 147 -31.19 -6.57 -24.95
C ARG A 147 -30.57 -7.30 -23.75
N VAL A 148 -31.14 -7.12 -22.57
CA VAL A 148 -30.71 -7.82 -21.36
C VAL A 148 -30.94 -9.32 -21.51
N ALA A 149 -32.10 -9.75 -22.02
CA ALA A 149 -32.41 -11.17 -22.22
C ALA A 149 -31.43 -11.86 -23.17
N ILE A 150 -31.01 -11.20 -24.25
CA ILE A 150 -29.98 -11.73 -25.16
C ILE A 150 -28.65 -11.89 -24.43
N GLY A 151 -28.23 -10.89 -23.64
CA GLY A 151 -27.01 -10.97 -22.84
C GLY A 151 -27.05 -12.14 -21.84
N GLU A 152 -28.15 -12.31 -21.12
CA GLU A 152 -28.38 -13.41 -20.19
C GLU A 152 -28.33 -14.78 -20.90
N LEU A 153 -28.99 -14.92 -22.06
CA LEU A 153 -28.97 -16.15 -22.86
C LEU A 153 -27.57 -16.49 -23.40
N VAL A 154 -26.84 -15.49 -23.88
CA VAL A 154 -25.46 -15.68 -24.36
C VAL A 154 -24.55 -16.08 -23.21
N GLY A 155 -24.64 -15.40 -22.07
CA GLY A 155 -23.87 -15.72 -20.86
C GLY A 155 -24.13 -17.15 -20.37
N ALA A 156 -25.40 -17.54 -20.24
CA ALA A 156 -25.80 -18.89 -19.86
C ALA A 156 -25.36 -19.95 -20.89
N GLY A 157 -25.45 -19.63 -22.18
CA GLY A 157 -24.95 -20.48 -23.27
C GLY A 157 -23.44 -20.72 -23.17
N LEU A 158 -22.65 -19.68 -22.88
CA LEU A 158 -21.20 -19.79 -22.67
C LEU A 158 -20.85 -20.64 -21.44
N LEU A 159 -21.61 -20.52 -20.34
CA LEU A 159 -21.45 -21.40 -19.17
C LEU A 159 -21.75 -22.86 -19.51
N GLY A 160 -22.86 -23.12 -20.23
CA GLY A 160 -23.24 -24.46 -20.67
C GLY A 160 -22.21 -25.09 -21.62
N LEU A 161 -21.68 -24.31 -22.57
CA LEU A 161 -20.57 -24.72 -23.43
C LEU A 161 -19.31 -24.98 -22.61
N GLY A 162 -18.97 -24.08 -21.68
CA GLY A 162 -17.86 -24.24 -20.74
C GLY A 162 -17.92 -25.57 -20.00
N TRP A 163 -19.09 -25.94 -19.47
CA TRP A 163 -19.33 -27.24 -18.82
C TRP A 163 -19.22 -28.43 -19.78
N SER A 164 -19.78 -28.30 -20.99
CA SER A 164 -19.67 -29.36 -22.01
C SER A 164 -18.20 -29.65 -22.37
N TYR A 165 -17.40 -28.60 -22.60
CA TYR A 165 -15.97 -28.73 -22.89
C TYR A 165 -15.14 -29.16 -21.68
N PHE A 166 -15.57 -28.81 -20.45
CA PHE A 166 -14.96 -29.33 -19.22
C PHE A 166 -15.02 -30.85 -19.17
N ARG A 167 -16.21 -31.43 -19.46
CA ARG A 167 -16.41 -32.88 -19.51
C ARG A 167 -15.60 -33.57 -20.61
N LYS A 168 -15.27 -32.84 -21.69
CA LYS A 168 -14.40 -33.31 -22.76
C LYS A 168 -12.89 -33.13 -22.46
N SER A 169 -12.53 -32.77 -21.23
CA SER A 169 -11.14 -32.53 -20.77
C SER A 169 -10.43 -31.31 -21.39
N TRP A 170 -11.15 -30.41 -22.06
CA TRP A 170 -10.60 -29.19 -22.67
C TRP A 170 -10.54 -28.05 -21.62
N THR A 171 -9.71 -28.24 -20.59
CA THR A 171 -9.73 -27.43 -19.35
C THR A 171 -9.46 -25.94 -19.58
N ARG A 172 -8.42 -25.59 -20.35
CA ARG A 172 -8.07 -24.18 -20.64
C ARG A 172 -9.20 -23.45 -21.38
N PHE A 173 -9.72 -24.06 -22.43
CA PHE A 173 -10.78 -23.49 -23.25
C PHE A 173 -12.11 -23.38 -22.47
N SER A 174 -12.44 -24.41 -21.68
CA SER A 174 -13.59 -24.40 -20.77
C SER A 174 -13.52 -23.25 -19.76
N ASN A 175 -12.36 -23.03 -19.14
CA ASN A 175 -12.15 -21.95 -18.18
C ASN A 175 -12.35 -20.57 -18.83
N MET A 176 -11.85 -20.37 -20.04
CA MET A 176 -12.03 -19.12 -20.79
C MET A 176 -13.51 -18.88 -21.10
N LEU A 177 -14.21 -19.86 -21.69
CA LEU A 177 -15.64 -19.78 -21.97
C LEU A 177 -16.47 -19.48 -20.72
N THR A 178 -16.16 -20.16 -19.61
CA THR A 178 -16.87 -20.01 -18.34
C THR A 178 -16.63 -18.63 -17.74
N ALA A 179 -15.38 -18.17 -17.70
CA ALA A 179 -15.02 -16.83 -17.26
C ALA A 179 -15.72 -15.74 -18.11
N THR A 180 -15.71 -15.89 -19.43
CA THR A 180 -16.42 -14.97 -20.34
C THR A 180 -17.93 -15.00 -20.09
N GLY A 181 -18.53 -16.18 -19.91
CA GLY A 181 -19.94 -16.32 -19.57
C GLY A 181 -20.32 -15.56 -18.30
N ILE A 182 -19.52 -15.70 -17.23
CA ILE A 182 -19.72 -14.96 -15.96
C ILE A 182 -19.66 -13.45 -16.19
N VAL A 183 -18.66 -12.95 -16.93
CA VAL A 183 -18.54 -11.51 -17.23
C VAL A 183 -19.74 -11.00 -18.02
N VAL A 184 -20.21 -11.76 -19.01
CA VAL A 184 -21.39 -11.38 -19.82
C VAL A 184 -22.65 -11.31 -18.96
N LEU A 185 -22.89 -12.31 -18.10
CA LEU A 185 -24.02 -12.30 -17.16
C LEU A 185 -23.94 -11.08 -16.22
N TYR A 186 -22.76 -10.83 -15.66
CA TYR A 186 -22.51 -9.71 -14.77
C TYR A 186 -22.83 -8.35 -15.45
N LEU A 187 -22.36 -8.16 -16.69
CA LEU A 187 -22.65 -6.96 -17.49
C LEU A 187 -24.13 -6.84 -17.86
N ALA A 188 -24.80 -7.95 -18.18
CA ALA A 188 -26.22 -7.98 -18.50
C ALA A 188 -27.07 -7.52 -17.30
N THR A 189 -26.79 -8.05 -16.11
CA THR A 189 -27.47 -7.66 -14.88
C THR A 189 -27.20 -6.21 -14.51
N TYR A 190 -25.95 -5.75 -14.60
CA TYR A 190 -25.63 -4.34 -14.36
C TYR A 190 -26.35 -3.43 -15.35
N SER A 191 -26.38 -3.79 -16.64
CA SER A 191 -27.08 -3.01 -17.66
C SER A 191 -28.58 -2.91 -17.38
N ALA A 192 -29.19 -3.98 -16.87
CA ALA A 192 -30.60 -3.99 -16.47
C ALA A 192 -30.90 -3.02 -15.32
N PHE A 193 -29.97 -2.85 -14.37
CA PHE A 193 -30.10 -1.89 -13.27
C PHE A 193 -29.66 -0.47 -13.67
N GLY A 194 -28.38 -0.28 -14.01
CA GLY A 194 -27.75 1.02 -14.15
C GLY A 194 -28.14 1.78 -15.41
N PHE A 195 -28.14 1.09 -16.57
CA PHE A 195 -28.43 1.73 -17.86
C PHE A 195 -29.94 1.77 -18.16
N TYR A 196 -30.63 0.65 -17.98
CA TYR A 196 -32.03 0.53 -18.39
C TYR A 196 -33.05 0.70 -17.26
N ARG A 197 -32.61 0.77 -16.00
CA ARG A 197 -33.48 0.95 -14.81
C ARG A 197 -34.66 -0.05 -14.71
N LEU A 198 -34.49 -1.23 -15.31
CA LEU A 198 -35.50 -2.30 -15.35
C LEU A 198 -35.62 -2.97 -13.98
N LEU A 199 -34.49 -3.19 -13.31
CA LEU A 199 -34.42 -3.87 -12.02
C LEU A 199 -34.20 -2.87 -10.88
N PRO A 200 -34.92 -3.01 -9.75
CA PRO A 200 -34.56 -2.31 -8.53
C PRO A 200 -33.21 -2.78 -8.00
N GLN A 201 -32.47 -1.88 -7.33
CA GLN A 201 -31.13 -2.14 -6.79
C GLN A 201 -31.05 -3.41 -5.94
N GLN A 202 -32.04 -3.63 -5.05
CA GLN A 202 -32.07 -4.80 -4.16
C GLN A 202 -32.04 -6.13 -4.94
N HIS A 203 -32.78 -6.22 -6.05
CA HIS A 203 -32.86 -7.43 -6.86
C HIS A 203 -31.58 -7.65 -7.68
N ALA A 204 -31.03 -6.57 -8.23
CA ALA A 204 -29.74 -6.63 -8.93
C ALA A 204 -28.60 -7.04 -7.99
N GLY A 205 -28.58 -6.50 -6.77
CA GLY A 205 -27.60 -6.87 -5.73
C GLY A 205 -27.67 -8.34 -5.33
N VAL A 206 -28.87 -8.87 -5.09
CA VAL A 206 -29.04 -10.30 -4.78
C VAL A 206 -28.57 -11.16 -5.95
N PHE A 207 -28.92 -10.80 -7.19
CA PHE A 207 -28.50 -11.56 -8.37
C PHE A 207 -26.97 -11.60 -8.51
N LEU A 208 -26.32 -10.44 -8.44
CA LEU A 208 -24.86 -10.35 -8.53
C LEU A 208 -24.17 -11.12 -7.40
N ALA A 209 -24.70 -11.06 -6.17
CA ALA A 209 -24.18 -11.84 -5.05
C ALA A 209 -24.29 -13.36 -5.29
N VAL A 210 -25.44 -13.84 -5.77
CA VAL A 210 -25.62 -15.25 -6.16
C VAL A 210 -24.65 -15.62 -7.26
N LEU A 211 -24.55 -14.83 -8.32
CA LEU A 211 -23.62 -15.07 -9.43
C LEU A 211 -22.15 -15.16 -8.97
N VAL A 212 -21.74 -14.34 -8.01
CA VAL A 212 -20.39 -14.38 -7.42
C VAL A 212 -20.17 -15.66 -6.61
N ILE A 213 -21.15 -16.10 -5.82
CA ILE A 213 -21.08 -17.36 -5.08
C ILE A 213 -21.00 -18.54 -6.05
N GLU A 214 -21.88 -18.57 -7.05
CA GLU A 214 -21.95 -19.60 -8.08
C GLU A 214 -20.64 -19.69 -8.87
N SER A 215 -20.09 -18.55 -9.30
CA SER A 215 -18.81 -18.50 -10.02
C SER A 215 -17.63 -18.95 -9.16
N MET A 216 -17.61 -18.62 -7.86
CA MET A 216 -16.58 -19.11 -6.94
C MET A 216 -16.67 -20.64 -6.76
N VAL A 217 -17.88 -21.17 -6.62
CA VAL A 217 -18.11 -22.63 -6.53
C VAL A 217 -17.63 -23.33 -7.80
N VAL A 218 -17.98 -22.81 -8.98
CA VAL A 218 -17.50 -23.33 -10.26
C VAL A 218 -15.98 -23.24 -10.34
N ALA A 219 -15.36 -22.15 -9.88
CA ALA A 219 -13.91 -22.00 -9.88
C ALA A 219 -13.22 -23.09 -9.05
N VAL A 220 -13.71 -23.34 -7.84
CA VAL A 220 -13.22 -24.42 -6.94
C VAL A 220 -13.37 -25.79 -7.60
N CYS A 221 -14.50 -26.06 -8.25
CA CYS A 221 -14.75 -27.31 -8.94
C CYS A 221 -13.84 -27.51 -10.17
N TYR A 222 -13.67 -26.46 -10.98
CA TYR A 222 -12.82 -26.47 -12.18
C TYR A 222 -11.33 -26.40 -11.83
N ARG A 223 -11.00 -26.16 -10.56
CA ARG A 223 -9.64 -25.91 -10.07
C ARG A 223 -8.98 -24.76 -10.83
N SER A 224 -9.75 -23.71 -11.15
CA SER A 224 -9.31 -22.62 -12.02
C SER A 224 -9.19 -21.29 -11.27
N ALA A 225 -7.94 -20.84 -11.12
CA ALA A 225 -7.66 -19.52 -10.57
C ALA A 225 -8.22 -18.37 -11.43
N VAL A 226 -8.34 -18.56 -12.75
CA VAL A 226 -8.87 -17.53 -13.67
C VAL A 226 -10.35 -17.28 -13.41
N VAL A 227 -11.15 -18.35 -13.25
CA VAL A 227 -12.58 -18.23 -12.95
C VAL A 227 -12.77 -17.62 -11.56
N ALA A 228 -11.95 -18.02 -10.57
CA ALA A 228 -11.98 -17.44 -9.23
C ALA A 228 -11.63 -15.94 -9.25
N LEU A 229 -10.64 -15.54 -10.07
CA LEU A 229 -10.26 -14.15 -10.21
C LEU A 229 -11.41 -13.29 -10.76
N VAL A 230 -12.11 -13.79 -11.78
CA VAL A 230 -13.30 -13.12 -12.34
C VAL A 230 -14.41 -13.01 -11.30
N ALA A 231 -14.65 -14.07 -10.52
CA ALA A 231 -15.63 -14.06 -9.42
C ALA A 231 -15.30 -12.99 -8.38
N VAL A 232 -14.04 -12.92 -7.95
CA VAL A 232 -13.56 -11.92 -6.97
C VAL A 232 -13.66 -10.50 -7.52
N ILE A 233 -13.19 -10.27 -8.75
CA ILE A 233 -13.24 -8.94 -9.37
C ILE A 233 -14.70 -8.48 -9.53
N GLY A 234 -15.58 -9.35 -10.02
CA GLY A 234 -17.02 -9.07 -10.09
C GLY A 234 -17.61 -8.81 -8.72
N GLY A 235 -17.27 -9.61 -7.71
CA GLY A 235 -17.70 -9.41 -6.33
C GLY A 235 -17.29 -8.04 -5.78
N LEU A 236 -16.05 -7.63 -5.99
CA LEU A 236 -15.54 -6.32 -5.54
C LEU A 236 -16.17 -5.15 -6.32
N LEU A 237 -16.48 -5.33 -7.60
CA LEU A 237 -17.12 -4.30 -8.42
C LEU A 237 -18.60 -4.07 -8.05
N THR A 238 -19.28 -5.07 -7.49
CA THR A 238 -20.72 -5.02 -7.21
C THR A 238 -21.15 -3.79 -6.40
N PRO A 239 -20.54 -3.49 -5.23
CA PRO A 239 -20.94 -2.31 -4.46
C PRO A 239 -20.58 -0.98 -5.14
N VAL A 240 -19.55 -0.95 -6.01
CA VAL A 240 -19.18 0.26 -6.77
C VAL A 240 -20.20 0.53 -7.87
N LEU A 241 -20.71 -0.52 -8.52
CA LEU A 241 -21.69 -0.42 -9.58
C LEU A 241 -23.11 -0.18 -9.06
N LEU A 242 -23.42 -0.67 -7.86
CA LEU A 242 -24.72 -0.51 -7.20
C LEU A 242 -24.72 0.63 -6.18
N GLN A 243 -23.94 1.70 -6.40
CA GLN A 243 -23.91 2.85 -5.49
C GLN A 243 -25.28 3.54 -5.40
N THR A 244 -25.62 3.99 -4.20
CA THR A 244 -26.83 4.76 -3.88
C THR A 244 -26.41 6.10 -3.27
N ASP A 245 -27.29 7.10 -3.36
CA ASP A 245 -27.10 8.40 -2.70
C ASP A 245 -27.12 8.31 -1.16
N HIS A 246 -27.60 7.20 -0.59
CA HIS A 246 -27.65 6.97 0.85
C HIS A 246 -26.56 5.99 1.29
N ASP A 247 -25.75 6.39 2.28
CA ASP A 247 -24.69 5.54 2.83
C ASP A 247 -25.25 4.39 3.67
N SER A 248 -25.42 3.23 3.02
CA SER A 248 -25.82 1.97 3.65
C SER A 248 -24.60 1.14 4.09
N TYR A 249 -23.76 1.71 4.95
CA TYR A 249 -22.47 1.16 5.34
C TYR A 249 -22.55 -0.25 5.97
N SER A 250 -23.63 -0.57 6.70
CA SER A 250 -23.83 -1.90 7.31
C SER A 250 -23.96 -3.00 6.26
N SER A 251 -24.76 -2.76 5.22
CA SER A 251 -24.91 -3.67 4.08
C SER A 251 -23.61 -3.80 3.29
N PHE A 252 -22.89 -2.70 3.09
CA PHE A 252 -21.60 -2.68 2.39
C PHE A 252 -20.54 -3.55 3.11
N PHE A 253 -20.35 -3.35 4.41
CA PHE A 253 -19.38 -4.14 5.18
C PHE A 253 -19.79 -5.59 5.34
N THR A 254 -21.09 -5.88 5.52
CA THR A 254 -21.59 -7.26 5.58
C THR A 254 -21.33 -7.99 4.26
N TYR A 255 -21.61 -7.34 3.14
CA TYR A 255 -21.33 -7.89 1.81
C TYR A 255 -19.83 -8.19 1.63
N LEU A 256 -18.95 -7.23 1.94
CA LEU A 256 -17.50 -7.43 1.82
C LEU A 256 -16.98 -8.52 2.75
N ALA A 257 -17.53 -8.64 3.96
CA ALA A 257 -17.17 -9.70 4.91
C ALA A 257 -17.54 -11.08 4.38
N VAL A 258 -18.76 -11.24 3.84
CA VAL A 258 -19.23 -12.50 3.24
C VAL A 258 -18.40 -12.86 2.00
N LEU A 259 -18.12 -11.88 1.13
CA LEU A 259 -17.27 -12.08 -0.05
C LEU A 259 -15.88 -12.60 0.35
N ASN A 260 -15.23 -11.93 1.32
CA ASN A 260 -13.91 -12.34 1.78
C ASN A 260 -13.91 -13.67 2.53
N ALA A 261 -14.96 -13.99 3.28
CA ALA A 261 -15.12 -15.31 3.89
C ALA A 261 -15.16 -16.40 2.80
N GLY A 262 -15.92 -16.19 1.72
CA GLY A 262 -15.96 -17.09 0.56
C GLY A 262 -14.59 -17.24 -0.10
N VAL A 263 -13.84 -16.15 -0.28
CA VAL A 263 -12.47 -16.19 -0.81
C VAL A 263 -11.54 -16.97 0.13
N VAL A 264 -11.55 -16.69 1.43
CA VAL A 264 -10.71 -17.39 2.41
C VAL A 264 -11.01 -18.89 2.43
N ILE A 265 -12.28 -19.29 2.38
CA ILE A 265 -12.67 -20.69 2.25
C ILE A 265 -12.11 -21.30 0.96
N ALA A 266 -12.24 -20.61 -0.18
CA ALA A 266 -11.66 -21.08 -1.44
C ALA A 266 -10.13 -21.21 -1.36
N LEU A 267 -9.45 -20.27 -0.71
CA LEU A 267 -8.00 -20.31 -0.50
C LEU A 267 -7.57 -21.46 0.45
N LEU A 268 -8.41 -21.79 1.43
CA LEU A 268 -8.22 -22.95 2.30
C LEU A 268 -8.52 -24.27 1.60
N MET A 269 -9.24 -24.28 0.49
CA MET A 269 -9.43 -25.46 -0.36
C MET A 269 -8.37 -25.56 -1.47
N ARG A 270 -7.82 -24.42 -1.90
CA ARG A 270 -6.87 -24.27 -3.02
C ARG A 270 -5.95 -23.08 -2.78
N SER A 271 -4.64 -23.30 -2.80
CA SER A 271 -3.63 -22.25 -2.55
C SER A 271 -3.43 -21.27 -3.73
N TRP A 272 -4.49 -20.59 -4.18
CA TRP A 272 -4.41 -19.57 -5.24
C TRP A 272 -4.03 -18.21 -4.68
N SER A 273 -2.74 -18.02 -4.41
CA SER A 273 -2.20 -16.81 -3.78
C SER A 273 -2.65 -15.50 -4.48
N VAL A 274 -2.62 -15.46 -5.81
CA VAL A 274 -3.01 -14.29 -6.61
C VAL A 274 -4.47 -13.89 -6.36
N VAL A 275 -5.39 -14.86 -6.28
CA VAL A 275 -6.81 -14.60 -6.00
C VAL A 275 -6.97 -13.96 -4.62
N GLY A 276 -6.24 -14.46 -3.63
CA GLY A 276 -6.22 -13.89 -2.29
C GLY A 276 -5.64 -12.48 -2.24
N SER A 277 -4.58 -12.19 -3.02
CA SER A 277 -4.03 -10.82 -3.12
C SER A 277 -5.03 -9.86 -3.73
N VAL A 278 -5.68 -10.22 -4.84
CA VAL A 278 -6.66 -9.34 -5.50
C VAL A 278 -7.86 -9.07 -4.60
N ALA A 279 -8.39 -10.11 -3.92
CA ALA A 279 -9.46 -9.93 -2.94
C ALA A 279 -9.03 -9.00 -1.79
N TYR A 280 -7.83 -9.22 -1.25
CA TYR A 280 -7.30 -8.45 -0.13
C TYR A 280 -7.15 -6.97 -0.47
N PHE A 281 -6.40 -6.66 -1.53
CA PHE A 281 -6.13 -5.28 -1.94
C PHE A 281 -7.39 -4.58 -2.46
N GLY A 282 -8.24 -5.28 -3.21
CA GLY A 282 -9.50 -4.71 -3.68
C GLY A 282 -10.43 -4.36 -2.52
N THR A 283 -10.52 -5.21 -1.50
CA THR A 283 -11.32 -4.92 -0.29
C THR A 283 -10.75 -3.74 0.49
N GLN A 284 -9.42 -3.68 0.69
CA GLN A 284 -8.77 -2.56 1.36
C GLN A 284 -8.94 -1.25 0.58
N TRP A 285 -8.84 -1.29 -0.75
CA TRP A 285 -9.10 -0.14 -1.62
C TRP A 285 -10.52 0.39 -1.44
N LEU A 286 -11.51 -0.49 -1.52
CA LEU A 286 -12.93 -0.13 -1.34
C LEU A 286 -13.20 0.41 0.07
N PHE A 287 -12.58 -0.16 1.09
CA PHE A 287 -12.65 0.34 2.46
C PHE A 287 -12.11 1.78 2.56
N TRP A 288 -10.91 2.06 2.04
CA TRP A 288 -10.31 3.39 2.12
C TRP A 288 -11.05 4.42 1.26
N MET A 289 -11.57 4.01 0.11
CA MET A 289 -12.44 4.85 -0.72
C MET A 289 -13.72 5.22 0.02
N TRP A 290 -14.38 4.26 0.68
CA TRP A 290 -15.55 4.54 1.51
C TRP A 290 -15.19 5.43 2.70
N TYR A 291 -14.08 5.13 3.39
CA TYR A 291 -13.61 5.88 4.56
C TYR A 291 -13.39 7.36 4.23
N ALA A 292 -12.71 7.66 3.12
CA ALA A 292 -12.40 9.03 2.71
C ALA A 292 -13.66 9.87 2.39
N GLY A 293 -14.73 9.25 1.91
CA GLY A 293 -15.95 9.95 1.49
C GLY A 293 -17.09 9.95 2.50
N ASN A 294 -17.19 8.93 3.37
CA ASN A 294 -18.41 8.65 4.14
C ASN A 294 -18.18 8.40 5.64
N TYR A 295 -16.93 8.35 6.11
CA TYR A 295 -16.67 8.05 7.52
C TYR A 295 -17.06 9.19 8.45
N HIS A 296 -17.80 8.84 9.50
CA HIS A 296 -18.09 9.70 10.64
C HIS A 296 -17.87 8.90 11.93
N PRO A 297 -17.55 9.56 13.07
CA PRO A 297 -17.27 8.88 14.34
C PRO A 297 -18.39 7.94 14.82
N GLU A 298 -19.65 8.23 14.49
CA GLU A 298 -20.80 7.35 14.77
C GLU A 298 -20.70 5.95 14.14
N LYS A 299 -19.92 5.80 13.06
CA LYS A 299 -19.72 4.54 12.32
C LYS A 299 -18.49 3.77 12.81
N PHE A 300 -17.84 4.23 13.87
CA PHE A 300 -16.62 3.64 14.43
C PHE A 300 -16.75 2.13 14.70
N ALA A 301 -17.82 1.72 15.40
CA ALA A 301 -18.00 0.32 15.80
C ALA A 301 -18.08 -0.65 14.61
N TRP A 302 -18.84 -0.28 13.57
CA TRP A 302 -18.96 -1.07 12.34
C TRP A 302 -17.65 -1.12 11.56
N THR A 303 -16.95 0.02 11.48
CA THR A 303 -15.69 0.16 10.73
C THR A 303 -14.58 -0.68 11.39
N LEU A 304 -14.49 -0.61 12.72
CA LEU A 304 -13.54 -1.41 13.50
C LEU A 304 -13.90 -2.91 13.48
N GLY A 305 -15.19 -3.24 13.65
CA GLY A 305 -15.67 -4.62 13.61
C GLY A 305 -15.39 -5.31 12.28
N PHE A 306 -15.68 -4.63 11.16
CA PHE A 306 -15.36 -5.12 9.83
C PHE A 306 -13.86 -5.40 9.66
N GLN A 307 -13.00 -4.44 10.04
CA GLN A 307 -11.55 -4.58 9.89
C GLN A 307 -10.97 -5.65 10.83
N ALA A 308 -11.54 -5.85 12.02
CA ALA A 308 -11.17 -6.95 12.92
C ALA A 308 -11.52 -8.32 12.30
N VAL A 309 -12.72 -8.47 11.73
CA VAL A 309 -13.15 -9.70 11.05
C VAL A 309 -12.28 -9.96 9.81
N PHE A 310 -12.06 -8.94 9.00
CA PHE A 310 -11.21 -9.02 7.81
C PHE A 310 -9.77 -9.43 8.17
N CYS A 311 -9.14 -8.73 9.12
CA CYS A 311 -7.81 -9.07 9.61
C CYS A 311 -7.74 -10.50 10.15
N GLY A 312 -8.71 -10.88 10.99
CA GLY A 312 -8.80 -12.21 11.58
C GLY A 312 -8.95 -13.30 10.52
N SER A 313 -9.73 -13.07 9.46
CA SER A 313 -9.95 -14.05 8.39
C SER A 313 -8.67 -14.36 7.58
N TYR A 314 -7.88 -13.34 7.21
CA TYR A 314 -6.63 -13.53 6.46
C TYR A 314 -5.49 -14.05 7.36
N LEU A 315 -5.50 -13.68 8.65
CA LEU A 315 -4.60 -14.27 9.63
C LEU A 315 -4.91 -15.76 9.82
N ALA A 316 -6.19 -16.11 10.00
CA ALA A 316 -6.64 -17.49 10.11
C ALA A 316 -6.33 -18.29 8.85
N HIS A 317 -6.50 -17.71 7.65
CA HIS A 317 -6.09 -18.35 6.40
C HIS A 317 -4.61 -18.76 6.42
N THR A 318 -3.72 -17.85 6.85
CA THR A 318 -2.28 -18.11 6.89
C THR A 318 -1.94 -19.21 7.91
N VAL A 319 -2.53 -19.14 9.11
CA VAL A 319 -2.30 -20.11 10.18
C VAL A 319 -2.88 -21.49 9.84
N ILE A 320 -4.14 -21.55 9.41
CA ILE A 320 -4.81 -22.81 9.05
C ILE A 320 -4.19 -23.41 7.77
N GLY A 321 -3.87 -22.58 6.77
CA GLY A 321 -3.21 -23.02 5.55
C GLY A 321 -1.87 -23.71 5.85
N SER A 322 -1.09 -23.14 6.78
CA SER A 322 0.16 -23.75 7.25
C SER A 322 -0.04 -25.10 7.96
N LEU A 323 -1.18 -25.28 8.65
CA LEU A 323 -1.53 -26.53 9.32
C LEU A 323 -1.95 -27.61 8.31
N VAL A 324 -2.84 -27.28 7.39
CA VAL A 324 -3.50 -28.23 6.47
C VAL A 324 -2.57 -28.71 5.36
N TYR A 325 -1.82 -27.82 4.71
CA TYR A 325 -1.16 -28.14 3.43
C TYR A 325 0.28 -28.65 3.53
N SER A 326 0.88 -28.67 4.72
CA SER A 326 2.30 -29.03 4.90
C SER A 326 3.29 -28.37 3.94
N ARG A 327 2.94 -27.19 3.41
CA ARG A 327 3.74 -26.43 2.46
C ARG A 327 4.41 -25.26 3.19
N GLN A 328 5.65 -24.92 2.81
CA GLN A 328 6.27 -23.68 3.25
C GLN A 328 5.45 -22.50 2.70
N ALA A 329 5.29 -21.46 3.53
CA ALA A 329 4.58 -20.25 3.12
C ALA A 329 5.22 -19.63 1.85
N ASP A 330 4.36 -19.30 0.89
CA ASP A 330 4.77 -18.61 -0.33
C ASP A 330 5.15 -17.15 -0.02
N TRP A 331 5.99 -16.53 -0.86
CA TRP A 331 6.35 -15.13 -0.67
C TRP A 331 5.12 -14.22 -0.72
N GLU A 332 4.17 -14.49 -1.60
CA GLU A 332 2.93 -13.72 -1.69
C GLU A 332 2.05 -13.89 -0.43
N GLU A 333 2.02 -15.08 0.17
CA GLU A 333 1.29 -15.34 1.42
C GLU A 333 1.93 -14.57 2.58
N LEU A 334 3.27 -14.58 2.67
CA LEU A 334 4.02 -13.82 3.67
C LEU A 334 3.86 -12.31 3.47
N ALA A 335 3.86 -11.83 2.23
CA ALA A 335 3.63 -10.42 1.92
C ALA A 335 2.22 -9.99 2.38
N ARG A 336 1.18 -10.78 2.09
CA ARG A 336 -0.18 -10.53 2.59
C ARG A 336 -0.23 -10.58 4.12
N PHE A 337 0.46 -11.51 4.76
CA PHE A 337 0.53 -11.59 6.22
C PHE A 337 1.13 -10.34 6.85
N VAL A 338 2.25 -9.85 6.31
CA VAL A 338 2.91 -8.61 6.75
C VAL A 338 2.01 -7.39 6.50
N LEU A 339 1.43 -7.28 5.30
CA LEU A 339 0.52 -6.19 4.96
C LEU A 339 -0.73 -6.20 5.82
N ASN A 340 -1.28 -7.38 6.14
CA ASN A 340 -2.42 -7.52 7.04
C ASN A 340 -2.13 -6.97 8.42
N ALA A 341 -0.95 -7.26 8.96
CA ALA A 341 -0.46 -6.61 10.17
C ALA A 341 -0.44 -5.08 10.04
N ILE A 342 0.30 -4.57 9.06
CA ILE A 342 0.59 -3.14 8.92
C ILE A 342 -0.71 -2.35 8.69
N LEU A 343 -1.54 -2.79 7.75
CA LEU A 343 -2.80 -2.12 7.41
C LEU A 343 -3.80 -2.18 8.57
N SER A 344 -3.88 -3.29 9.30
CA SER A 344 -4.72 -3.36 10.51
C SER A 344 -4.29 -2.33 11.56
N PHE A 345 -2.98 -2.16 11.74
CA PHE A 345 -2.47 -1.14 12.64
C PHE A 345 -2.73 0.28 12.14
N VAL A 346 -2.54 0.54 10.84
CA VAL A 346 -2.84 1.86 10.23
C VAL A 346 -4.30 2.22 10.42
N VAL A 347 -5.21 1.30 10.12
CA VAL A 347 -6.65 1.47 10.32
C VAL A 347 -6.95 1.76 11.79
N LEU A 348 -6.43 0.94 12.70
CA LEU A 348 -6.66 1.11 14.13
C LEU A 348 -6.17 2.48 14.60
N ARG A 349 -4.97 2.90 14.18
CA ARG A 349 -4.41 4.21 14.49
C ARG A 349 -5.25 5.36 13.93
N VAL A 350 -5.72 5.24 12.68
CA VAL A 350 -6.52 6.28 12.01
C VAL A 350 -7.87 6.44 12.71
N LEU A 351 -8.56 5.34 13.03
CA LEU A 351 -9.87 5.36 13.68
C LEU A 351 -9.82 5.84 15.14
N THR A 352 -8.71 5.58 15.84
CA THR A 352 -8.58 5.85 17.29
C THR A 352 -7.80 7.12 17.61
N ARG A 353 -7.39 7.89 16.59
CA ARG A 353 -6.49 9.04 16.76
C ARG A 353 -7.05 10.13 17.66
N GLU A 354 -8.32 10.47 17.51
CA GLU A 354 -8.94 11.59 18.22
C GLU A 354 -9.36 11.20 19.65
N ASP A 355 -10.14 10.12 19.79
CA ASP A 355 -10.74 9.75 21.08
C ASP A 355 -9.85 8.87 21.97
N TYR A 356 -8.93 8.09 21.37
CA TYR A 356 -8.16 7.05 22.08
C TYR A 356 -6.65 7.13 21.80
N GLY A 357 -6.13 8.34 21.54
CA GLY A 357 -4.71 8.56 21.24
C GLY A 357 -3.76 7.96 22.29
N VAL A 358 -4.15 7.99 23.57
CA VAL A 358 -3.38 7.43 24.70
C VAL A 358 -3.22 5.91 24.62
N TRP A 359 -4.13 5.20 23.95
CA TRP A 359 -4.14 3.74 23.85
C TRP A 359 -3.40 3.18 22.63
N GLN A 360 -2.85 4.04 21.76
CA GLN A 360 -2.21 3.60 20.53
C GLN A 360 -0.97 2.72 20.76
N GLY A 361 -0.19 3.00 21.82
CA GLY A 361 0.91 2.12 22.23
C GLY A 361 0.40 0.74 22.66
N SER A 362 -0.69 0.69 23.44
CA SER A 362 -1.32 -0.55 23.88
C SER A 362 -1.85 -1.40 22.71
N PHE A 363 -2.40 -0.76 21.67
CA PHE A 363 -2.82 -1.44 20.46
C PHE A 363 -1.66 -2.08 19.69
N ALA A 364 -0.53 -1.38 19.57
CA ALA A 364 0.68 -1.94 18.98
C ALA A 364 1.20 -3.13 19.81
N ILE A 365 1.17 -3.05 21.15
CA ILE A 365 1.51 -4.18 22.03
C ILE A 365 0.53 -5.35 21.86
N GLY A 366 -0.76 -5.08 21.67
CA GLY A 366 -1.78 -6.09 21.38
C GLY A 366 -1.47 -6.86 20.10
N LEU A 367 -1.14 -6.16 19.02
CA LEU A 367 -0.68 -6.79 17.78
C LEU A 367 0.65 -7.52 17.97
N ALA A 368 1.61 -6.94 18.69
CA ALA A 368 2.88 -7.62 18.99
C ALA A 368 2.65 -8.97 19.69
N THR A 369 1.70 -9.01 20.63
CA THR A 369 1.31 -10.22 21.37
C THR A 369 0.59 -11.22 20.47
N LEU A 370 -0.29 -10.75 19.59
CA LEU A 370 -0.98 -11.59 18.59
C LEU A 370 0.02 -12.27 17.65
N TYR A 371 0.99 -11.53 17.10
CA TYR A 371 1.99 -12.11 16.21
C TYR A 371 3.00 -13.01 16.98
N ALA A 372 3.28 -12.72 18.25
CA ALA A 372 4.05 -13.62 19.12
C ALA A 372 3.31 -14.94 19.39
N SER A 373 1.98 -14.91 19.56
CA SER A 373 1.19 -16.12 19.76
C SER A 373 1.15 -16.98 18.50
N VAL A 374 1.08 -16.36 17.31
CA VAL A 374 1.25 -17.05 16.02
C VAL A 374 2.64 -17.66 15.88
N ALA A 375 3.71 -16.94 16.26
CA ALA A 375 5.07 -17.49 16.24
C ALA A 375 5.19 -18.71 17.17
N ARG A 376 4.65 -18.62 18.39
CA ARG A 376 4.62 -19.74 19.35
C ARG A 376 3.81 -20.93 18.83
N ALA A 377 2.65 -20.69 18.24
CA ALA A 377 1.82 -21.73 17.66
C ALA A 377 2.53 -22.42 16.48
N THR A 378 3.19 -21.64 15.62
CA THR A 378 4.01 -22.16 14.52
C THR A 378 5.15 -23.04 15.03
N LEU A 379 5.85 -22.62 16.09
CA LEU A 379 6.92 -23.43 16.70
C LEU A 379 6.38 -24.74 17.31
N ALA A 380 5.21 -24.70 17.94
CA ALA A 380 4.60 -25.88 18.56
C ALA A 380 4.10 -26.91 17.54
N TRP A 381 3.56 -26.44 16.40
CA TRP A 381 2.95 -27.32 15.40
C TRP A 381 3.90 -27.70 14.27
N ARG A 382 4.78 -26.78 13.85
CA ARG A 382 5.74 -26.97 12.74
C ARG A 382 7.08 -26.27 13.00
N PRO A 383 7.98 -26.90 13.76
CA PRO A 383 9.31 -26.33 14.02
C PRO A 383 10.15 -26.10 12.75
N ASN A 384 9.79 -26.75 11.63
CA ASN A 384 10.53 -26.64 10.37
C ASN A 384 10.09 -25.49 9.44
N ASP A 385 8.96 -24.80 9.69
CA ASP A 385 8.57 -23.63 8.88
C ASP A 385 9.24 -22.34 9.38
N HIS A 386 10.51 -22.21 9.02
CA HIS A 386 11.35 -21.09 9.43
C HIS A 386 10.84 -19.76 8.85
N ARG A 387 10.16 -19.74 7.70
CA ARG A 387 9.75 -18.50 7.04
C ARG A 387 8.59 -17.83 7.77
N LEU A 388 7.55 -18.59 8.11
CA LEU A 388 6.41 -18.07 8.86
C LEU A 388 6.81 -17.72 10.30
N LEU A 389 7.66 -18.55 10.93
CA LEU A 389 8.19 -18.28 12.27
C LEU A 389 8.99 -16.98 12.31
N LEU A 390 9.93 -16.79 11.37
CA LEU A 390 10.74 -15.57 11.33
C LEU A 390 9.92 -14.34 10.97
N THR A 391 8.97 -14.46 10.04
CA THR A 391 8.08 -13.35 9.68
C THR A 391 7.17 -12.94 10.84
N SER A 392 6.57 -13.89 11.55
CA SER A 392 5.72 -13.61 12.72
C SER A 392 6.50 -13.01 13.88
N LEU A 393 7.71 -13.50 14.16
CA LEU A 393 8.60 -12.90 15.14
C LEU A 393 9.05 -11.49 14.72
N ALA A 394 9.35 -11.28 13.44
CA ALA A 394 9.68 -9.97 12.90
C ALA A 394 8.52 -8.97 13.07
N MET A 395 7.28 -9.37 12.77
CA MET A 395 6.11 -8.52 12.98
C MET A 395 5.86 -8.23 14.46
N SER A 396 6.01 -9.23 15.33
CA SER A 396 5.85 -9.06 16.78
C SER A 396 6.82 -8.02 17.34
N VAL A 397 8.11 -8.19 17.07
CA VAL A 397 9.15 -7.25 17.51
C VAL A 397 9.00 -5.90 16.81
N GLY A 398 8.61 -5.86 15.55
CA GLY A 398 8.35 -4.64 14.80
C GLY A 398 7.25 -3.79 15.45
N PHE A 399 6.12 -4.39 15.81
CA PHE A 399 5.06 -3.69 16.54
C PHE A 399 5.46 -3.28 17.94
N LEU A 400 6.20 -4.13 18.66
CA LEU A 400 6.74 -3.76 19.97
C LEU A 400 7.68 -2.54 19.84
N ALA A 401 8.50 -2.51 18.79
CA ALA A 401 9.42 -1.40 18.51
C ALA A 401 8.68 -0.13 18.10
N TRP A 402 7.51 -0.28 17.49
CA TRP A 402 6.68 0.85 17.06
C TRP A 402 5.78 1.39 18.17
N ALA A 403 5.44 0.57 19.17
CA ALA A 403 4.62 0.97 20.32
C ALA A 403 5.27 2.13 21.10
N PHE A 404 6.59 2.07 21.28
CA PHE A 404 7.33 3.07 22.04
C PHE A 404 7.36 4.45 21.35
N PRO A 405 7.75 4.62 20.05
CA PRO A 405 7.70 5.89 19.33
C PRO A 405 6.34 6.58 19.30
N ILE A 406 5.27 5.81 19.40
CA ILE A 406 3.90 6.34 19.34
C ILE A 406 3.47 6.91 20.67
N GLN A 407 3.89 6.27 21.77
CA GLN A 407 3.50 6.67 23.11
C GLN A 407 4.49 7.64 23.77
N ALA A 408 5.78 7.47 23.48
CA ALA A 408 6.84 8.22 24.12
C ALA A 408 7.05 9.58 23.44
N ASP A 409 7.44 10.58 24.23
CA ASP A 409 7.89 11.86 23.70
C ASP A 409 9.02 11.67 22.69
N ALA A 410 9.04 12.55 21.67
CA ALA A 410 9.95 12.46 20.53
C ALA A 410 11.43 12.29 20.92
N ARG A 411 11.84 12.83 22.08
CA ARG A 411 13.19 12.82 22.66
C ARG A 411 13.63 11.44 23.18
N TRP A 412 12.71 10.61 23.62
CA TRP A 412 13.03 9.29 24.21
C TRP A 412 13.05 8.17 23.17
N VAL A 413 12.45 8.39 22.00
CA VAL A 413 12.24 7.38 20.96
C VAL A 413 13.53 6.68 20.54
N SER A 414 14.60 7.44 20.32
CA SER A 414 15.91 6.88 19.92
C SER A 414 16.48 5.98 21.01
N LEU A 415 16.33 6.33 22.29
CA LEU A 415 16.73 5.49 23.41
C LEU A 415 15.94 4.19 23.45
N GLY A 416 14.61 4.25 23.27
CA GLY A 416 13.76 3.05 23.25
C GLY A 416 14.19 2.04 22.20
N TRP A 417 14.44 2.49 20.97
CA TRP A 417 14.96 1.64 19.89
C TRP A 417 16.35 1.10 20.17
N ALA A 418 17.26 1.91 20.72
CA ALA A 418 18.59 1.47 21.08
C ALA A 418 18.57 0.40 22.19
N ALA A 419 17.72 0.57 23.20
CA ALA A 419 17.55 -0.38 24.30
C ALA A 419 16.95 -1.72 23.80
N MET A 420 15.93 -1.65 22.96
CA MET A 420 15.35 -2.85 22.32
C MET A 420 16.35 -3.56 21.41
N GLY A 421 17.10 -2.80 20.61
CA GLY A 421 18.19 -3.32 19.78
C GLY A 421 19.24 -4.04 20.63
N ALA A 422 19.69 -3.44 21.73
CA ALA A 422 20.65 -4.05 22.65
C ALA A 422 20.11 -5.34 23.30
N ALA A 423 18.84 -5.38 23.69
CA ALA A 423 18.19 -6.57 24.25
C ALA A 423 18.12 -7.71 23.21
N LEU A 424 17.67 -7.42 21.99
CA LEU A 424 17.62 -8.39 20.89
C LEU A 424 19.00 -8.87 20.48
N TRP A 425 20.00 -7.98 20.49
CA TRP A 425 21.38 -8.32 20.22
C TRP A 425 21.90 -9.34 21.24
N TRP A 426 21.74 -9.04 22.53
CA TRP A 426 22.15 -9.93 23.61
C TRP A 426 21.45 -11.29 23.55
N PHE A 427 20.13 -11.29 23.32
CA PHE A 427 19.35 -12.52 23.20
C PHE A 427 19.74 -13.32 21.94
N GLY A 428 19.92 -12.64 20.80
CA GLY A 428 20.37 -13.22 19.54
C GLY A 428 21.77 -13.85 19.63
N LEU A 429 22.67 -13.26 20.43
CA LEU A 429 23.97 -13.86 20.76
C LEU A 429 23.84 -15.13 21.62
N ARG A 430 22.94 -15.13 22.61
CA ARG A 430 22.71 -16.31 23.46
C ARG A 430 22.15 -17.50 22.67
N VAL A 431 21.18 -17.25 21.80
CA VAL A 431 20.47 -18.29 21.03
C VAL A 431 21.15 -18.58 19.68
N SER A 432 22.21 -17.83 19.33
CA SER A 432 22.94 -17.95 18.04
C SER A 432 22.02 -17.76 16.82
N ALA A 433 21.02 -16.90 16.96
CA ALA A 433 20.04 -16.60 15.91
C ALA A 433 20.46 -15.36 15.12
N LEU A 434 20.91 -15.54 13.87
CA LEU A 434 21.26 -14.43 12.96
C LEU A 434 20.10 -13.43 12.74
N PRO A 435 18.84 -13.86 12.54
CA PRO A 435 17.74 -12.92 12.30
C PRO A 435 17.53 -11.90 13.43
N LEU A 436 17.62 -12.35 14.69
CA LEU A 436 17.51 -11.46 15.86
C LEU A 436 18.64 -10.42 15.89
N ARG A 437 19.85 -10.82 15.49
CA ARG A 437 21.00 -9.92 15.42
C ARG A 437 20.86 -8.91 14.27
N ILE A 438 20.26 -9.30 13.14
CA ILE A 438 19.93 -8.39 12.04
C ILE A 438 18.89 -7.37 12.51
N MET A 439 17.82 -7.82 13.17
CA MET A 439 16.78 -6.93 13.70
C MET A 439 17.33 -5.95 14.75
N ALA A 440 18.21 -6.43 15.63
CA ALA A 440 18.94 -5.58 16.55
C ALA A 440 19.79 -4.52 15.85
N GLY A 441 20.49 -4.91 14.78
CA GLY A 441 21.25 -4.00 13.93
C GLY A 441 20.38 -2.92 13.31
N VAL A 442 19.22 -3.29 12.75
CA VAL A 442 18.25 -2.35 12.17
C VAL A 442 17.74 -1.37 13.21
N LEU A 443 17.31 -1.82 14.40
CA LEU A 443 16.85 -0.92 15.46
C LEU A 443 17.97 0.00 15.97
N GLY A 444 19.19 -0.53 16.11
CA GLY A 444 20.36 0.25 16.52
C GLY A 444 20.73 1.32 15.49
N THR A 445 20.74 0.99 14.19
CA THR A 445 21.00 1.98 13.14
C THR A 445 19.87 2.99 13.03
N SER A 446 18.60 2.58 13.12
CA SER A 446 17.45 3.50 13.15
C SER A 446 17.52 4.47 14.32
N ALA A 447 17.93 4.03 15.52
CA ALA A 447 18.15 4.91 16.67
C ALA A 447 19.23 5.96 16.39
N VAL A 448 20.36 5.56 15.83
CA VAL A 448 21.47 6.49 15.50
C VAL A 448 21.08 7.46 14.39
N VAL A 449 20.43 6.98 13.32
CA VAL A 449 19.99 7.82 12.20
C VAL A 449 18.94 8.82 12.66
N ARG A 450 17.96 8.38 13.47
CA ARG A 450 16.95 9.27 14.05
C ARG A 450 17.60 10.36 14.91
N TRP A 451 18.51 9.98 15.80
CA TRP A 451 19.26 10.92 16.62
C TRP A 451 19.98 11.96 15.73
N LEU A 452 20.72 11.50 14.72
CA LEU A 452 21.47 12.35 13.78
C LEU A 452 20.59 13.29 12.95
N MET A 453 19.44 12.82 12.46
CA MET A 453 18.63 13.54 11.47
C MET A 453 17.51 14.38 12.10
N LEU A 454 16.95 13.95 13.22
CA LEU A 454 15.73 14.54 13.78
C LEU A 454 15.95 15.22 15.14
N GLU A 455 16.94 14.77 15.93
CA GLU A 455 17.20 15.32 17.27
C GLU A 455 18.32 16.39 17.26
N MET A 456 19.18 16.38 16.24
CA MET A 456 20.29 17.32 16.07
C MET A 456 19.93 18.68 15.45
N PRO A 457 19.01 18.82 14.45
CA PRO A 457 18.94 20.06 13.68
C PRO A 457 18.17 21.24 14.29
N ASN A 458 17.45 21.09 15.41
CA ASN A 458 16.48 22.10 15.81
C ASN A 458 16.56 22.44 17.30
N TYR A 459 16.90 23.70 17.58
CA TYR A 459 16.39 24.60 18.62
C TYR A 459 17.52 25.50 19.17
N PRO A 460 17.41 26.84 19.10
CA PRO A 460 18.02 27.68 20.12
C PRO A 460 17.45 27.23 21.46
N ARG A 461 18.31 26.80 22.38
CA ARG A 461 17.90 26.26 23.68
C ARG A 461 17.95 27.37 24.70
N ASP A 462 16.91 27.48 25.52
CA ASP A 462 17.01 28.20 26.78
C ASP A 462 18.15 27.61 27.63
N PRO A 463 18.77 28.40 28.52
CA PRO A 463 19.81 27.91 29.42
C PRO A 463 19.39 26.63 30.13
N PHE A 464 20.23 25.60 30.06
CA PHE A 464 19.94 24.28 30.59
C PHE A 464 21.08 23.76 31.47
N VAL A 465 20.78 22.75 32.30
CA VAL A 465 21.78 22.04 33.09
C VAL A 465 22.44 20.96 32.22
N PRO A 466 23.77 20.99 32.01
CA PRO A 466 24.46 19.98 31.23
C PRO A 466 24.23 18.57 31.78
N ILE A 467 24.17 17.57 30.89
CA ILE A 467 24.02 16.13 31.14
C ILE A 467 22.65 15.73 31.69
N PHE A 468 22.06 16.53 32.58
CA PHE A 468 20.78 16.25 33.25
C PHE A 468 19.57 16.87 32.55
N ASN A 469 19.69 17.20 31.27
CA ASN A 469 18.56 17.69 30.49
C ASN A 469 17.84 16.56 29.73
N LEU A 470 16.61 16.85 29.32
CA LEU A 470 15.70 15.91 28.65
C LEU A 470 16.14 15.50 27.23
N VAL A 471 17.23 16.05 26.71
CA VAL A 471 17.80 15.71 25.39
C VAL A 471 19.11 14.94 25.56
N ALA A 472 20.02 15.39 26.42
CA ALA A 472 21.30 14.75 26.66
C ALA A 472 21.13 13.35 27.27
N LEU A 473 20.22 13.19 28.23
CA LEU A 473 20.08 11.93 28.96
C LEU A 473 19.61 10.78 28.04
N PRO A 474 18.55 10.94 27.21
CA PRO A 474 18.20 9.94 26.20
C PRO A 474 19.33 9.68 25.19
N SER A 475 20.01 10.73 24.72
CA SER A 475 21.12 10.64 23.77
C SER A 475 22.28 9.80 24.33
N LEU A 476 22.70 10.07 25.56
CA LEU A 476 23.72 9.31 26.26
C LEU A 476 23.30 7.85 26.45
N GLY A 477 22.02 7.62 26.73
CA GLY A 477 21.45 6.27 26.80
C GLY A 477 21.57 5.50 25.47
N VAL A 478 21.41 6.15 24.32
CA VAL A 478 21.61 5.52 22.99
C VAL A 478 23.06 5.06 22.86
N ALA A 479 24.03 5.93 23.12
CA ALA A 479 25.44 5.57 23.06
C ALA A 479 25.79 4.45 24.05
N ALA A 480 25.23 4.49 25.26
CA ALA A 480 25.39 3.44 26.26
C ALA A 480 24.84 2.09 25.78
N CYS A 481 23.68 2.05 25.14
CA CYS A 481 23.10 0.82 24.60
C CYS A 481 23.96 0.21 23.47
N ILE A 482 24.50 1.03 22.57
CA ILE A 482 25.41 0.57 21.51
C ILE A 482 26.71 0.02 22.10
N LEU A 483 27.33 0.75 23.03
CA LEU A 483 28.56 0.30 23.70
C LEU A 483 28.34 -0.96 24.54
N ALA A 484 27.21 -1.05 25.26
CA ALA A 484 26.83 -2.25 26.00
C ALA A 484 26.67 -3.46 25.07
N SER A 485 26.09 -3.28 23.89
CA SER A 485 25.95 -4.35 22.88
C SER A 485 27.30 -4.91 22.43
N VAL A 486 28.31 -4.04 22.29
CA VAL A 486 29.69 -4.42 21.93
C VAL A 486 30.36 -5.19 23.08
N VAL A 487 30.25 -4.69 24.31
CA VAL A 487 30.83 -5.34 25.50
C VAL A 487 30.18 -6.71 25.76
N LEU A 488 28.86 -6.81 25.60
CA LEU A 488 28.15 -8.08 25.76
C LEU A 488 28.55 -9.11 24.70
N ALA A 489 28.92 -8.67 23.49
CA ALA A 489 29.38 -9.54 22.42
C ALA A 489 30.75 -10.19 22.70
N ASP A 490 31.59 -9.57 23.53
CA ASP A 490 32.94 -10.09 23.83
C ASP A 490 32.92 -11.52 24.37
N ARG A 491 31.91 -11.87 25.17
CA ARG A 491 31.75 -13.21 25.75
C ARG A 491 31.45 -14.29 24.71
N PHE A 492 30.94 -13.90 23.54
CA PHE A 492 30.49 -14.80 22.49
C PHE A 492 31.42 -14.82 21.27
N LEU A 493 32.46 -13.97 21.21
CA LEU A 493 33.34 -13.74 20.05
C LEU A 493 33.86 -15.01 19.37
N LYS A 494 34.14 -16.08 20.12
CA LYS A 494 34.62 -17.37 19.58
C LYS A 494 33.59 -18.06 18.68
N ARG A 495 32.29 -17.77 18.85
CA ARG A 495 31.18 -18.34 18.08
C ARG A 495 30.80 -17.51 16.85
N LEU A 496 31.31 -16.28 16.73
CA LEU A 496 30.94 -15.36 15.65
C LEU A 496 31.87 -15.49 14.43
N GLY A 497 31.29 -15.35 13.24
CA GLY A 497 32.04 -15.28 11.98
C GLY A 497 32.94 -14.04 11.88
N ALA A 498 33.85 -14.02 10.91
CA ALA A 498 34.76 -12.88 10.70
C ALA A 498 33.99 -11.57 10.42
N ASN A 499 32.95 -11.64 9.58
CA ASN A 499 32.11 -10.48 9.23
C ASN A 499 31.38 -9.90 10.46
N GLU A 500 30.87 -10.76 11.34
CA GLU A 500 30.18 -10.34 12.55
C GLU A 500 31.13 -9.70 13.57
N ARG A 501 32.37 -10.21 13.67
CA ARG A 501 33.43 -9.57 14.47
C ARG A 501 33.81 -8.20 13.92
N GLY A 502 33.82 -8.04 12.60
CA GLY A 502 33.99 -6.74 11.93
C GLY A 502 32.86 -5.78 12.26
N LEU A 503 31.60 -6.22 12.16
CA LEU A 503 30.41 -5.43 12.52
C LEU A 503 30.43 -4.97 13.99
N ILE A 504 30.83 -5.84 14.93
CA ILE A 504 31.01 -5.46 16.34
C ILE A 504 32.11 -4.40 16.50
N ALA A 505 33.20 -4.51 15.73
CA ALA A 505 34.26 -3.51 15.75
C ALA A 505 33.76 -2.15 15.27
N VAL A 506 33.03 -2.13 14.15
CA VAL A 506 32.41 -0.92 13.60
C VAL A 506 31.40 -0.34 14.58
N GLY A 507 30.55 -1.17 15.19
CA GLY A 507 29.62 -0.75 16.24
C GLY A 507 30.31 -0.12 17.45
N GLY A 508 31.48 -0.63 17.85
CA GLY A 508 32.30 -0.04 18.90
C GLY A 508 32.85 1.34 18.52
N VAL A 509 33.33 1.50 17.29
CA VAL A 509 33.77 2.80 16.76
C VAL A 509 32.60 3.78 16.71
N ILE A 510 31.44 3.35 16.20
CA ILE A 510 30.22 4.17 16.14
C ILE A 510 29.79 4.58 17.55
N GLY A 511 29.75 3.66 18.52
CA GLY A 511 29.36 3.98 19.90
C GLY A 511 30.29 5.01 20.57
N VAL A 512 31.61 4.87 20.36
CA VAL A 512 32.61 5.82 20.87
C VAL A 512 32.51 7.18 20.17
N ALA A 513 32.31 7.19 18.85
CA ALA A 513 32.12 8.41 18.07
C ALA A 513 30.81 9.11 18.42
N LEU A 514 29.73 8.36 18.63
CA LEU A 514 28.43 8.87 19.02
C LEU A 514 28.49 9.53 20.41
N LEU A 515 29.11 8.87 21.39
CA LEU A 515 29.31 9.45 22.73
C LEU A 515 30.14 10.75 22.66
N TRP A 516 31.20 10.76 21.85
CA TRP A 516 31.99 11.96 21.58
C TRP A 516 31.16 13.09 20.97
N LEU A 517 30.34 12.78 19.96
CA LEU A 517 29.47 13.77 19.31
C LEU A 517 28.43 14.32 20.29
N ILE A 518 27.69 13.47 21.00
CA ILE A 518 26.66 13.88 21.97
C ILE A 518 27.25 14.86 22.98
N LEU A 519 28.36 14.48 23.61
CA LEU A 519 29.00 15.32 24.61
C LEU A 519 29.58 16.62 23.99
N SER A 520 29.99 16.59 22.71
CA SER A 520 30.46 17.79 22.01
C SER A 520 29.31 18.77 21.78
N PHE A 521 28.18 18.30 21.28
CA PHE A 521 26.96 19.12 21.13
C PHE A 521 26.52 19.69 22.48
N GLU A 522 26.43 18.84 23.50
CA GLU A 522 26.05 19.26 24.83
C GLU A 522 26.97 20.36 25.40
N CYS A 523 28.29 20.20 25.22
CA CYS A 523 29.27 21.17 25.67
C CYS A 523 29.13 22.49 24.92
N TYR A 524 29.02 22.47 23.59
CA TYR A 524 28.91 23.68 22.79
C TYR A 524 27.57 24.39 22.98
N ASP A 525 26.47 23.64 22.98
CA ASP A 525 25.11 24.16 23.12
C ASP A 525 24.90 24.81 24.48
N TYR A 526 25.57 24.32 25.53
CA TYR A 526 25.55 24.99 26.83
C TYR A 526 26.08 26.43 26.72
N PHE A 527 27.30 26.62 26.19
CA PHE A 527 27.86 27.97 26.04
C PHE A 527 27.09 28.81 25.02
N ALA A 528 26.54 28.20 23.97
CA ALA A 528 25.70 28.88 23.00
C ALA A 528 24.36 29.34 23.61
N SER A 529 23.74 28.54 24.50
CA SER A 529 22.51 28.91 25.20
C SER A 529 22.72 30.11 26.13
N GLN A 530 23.89 30.21 26.80
CA GLN A 530 24.23 31.34 27.64
C GLN A 530 24.50 32.64 26.84
N ALA A 531 24.75 32.51 25.53
CA ALA A 531 24.89 33.67 24.66
C ALA A 531 23.54 34.37 24.41
N ILE A 532 22.43 33.63 24.53
CA ILE A 532 21.07 34.13 24.30
C ILE A 532 20.71 35.08 25.45
N GLY A 533 20.51 36.36 25.12
CA GLY A 533 20.24 37.42 26.11
C GLY A 533 21.47 38.09 26.71
N SER A 534 22.68 37.72 26.27
CA SER A 534 23.93 38.42 26.64
C SER A 534 24.35 39.43 25.56
N GLU A 535 24.94 40.57 25.96
CA GLU A 535 25.51 41.54 25.00
C GLU A 535 26.77 41.00 24.29
N ASP A 536 27.48 40.05 24.92
CA ASP A 536 28.76 39.50 24.47
C ASP A 536 28.64 38.16 23.73
N PHE A 537 27.75 38.09 22.73
CA PHE A 537 27.51 36.85 21.96
C PHE A 537 28.80 36.20 21.41
N ALA A 538 29.75 37.01 20.94
CA ALA A 538 31.02 36.54 20.39
C ALA A 538 31.92 35.86 21.45
N VAL A 539 31.90 36.35 22.69
CA VAL A 539 32.71 35.82 23.79
C VAL A 539 32.20 34.43 24.20
N TRP A 540 30.88 34.27 24.33
CA TRP A 540 30.26 32.98 24.65
C TRP A 540 30.51 31.93 23.58
N LYS A 541 30.40 32.31 22.30
CA LYS A 541 30.72 31.41 21.18
C LYS A 541 32.19 30.98 21.20
N TRP A 542 33.11 31.89 21.48
CA TRP A 542 34.55 31.57 21.61
C TRP A 542 34.83 30.65 22.81
N ARG A 543 34.22 30.92 23.97
CA ARG A 543 34.30 30.04 25.16
C ARG A 543 33.79 28.63 24.86
N GLY A 544 32.69 28.50 24.11
CA GLY A 544 32.19 27.21 23.65
C GLY A 544 33.18 26.46 22.77
N GLN A 545 33.87 27.15 21.86
CA GLN A 545 34.91 26.54 21.02
C GLN A 545 36.11 26.03 21.84
N LEU A 546 36.58 26.80 22.83
CA LEU A 546 37.63 26.38 23.74
C LEU A 546 37.20 25.19 24.61
N ALA A 547 36.00 25.26 25.19
CA ALA A 547 35.47 24.20 26.03
C ALA A 547 35.33 22.87 25.26
N LEU A 548 34.94 22.93 23.99
CA LEU A 548 34.94 21.76 23.10
C LEU A 548 36.33 21.12 22.98
N THR A 549 37.40 21.92 22.85
CA THR A 549 38.77 21.38 22.71
C THR A 549 39.25 20.77 24.01
N VAL A 550 38.95 21.40 25.15
CA VAL A 550 39.20 20.81 26.48
C VAL A 550 38.44 19.49 26.64
N MET A 551 37.16 19.48 26.28
CA MET A 551 36.35 18.27 26.32
C MET A 551 36.95 17.16 25.44
N TRP A 552 37.35 17.46 24.20
CA TRP A 552 37.91 16.46 23.28
C TRP A 552 39.20 15.85 23.83
N THR A 553 40.07 16.67 24.43
CA THR A 553 41.32 16.18 25.06
C THR A 553 41.05 15.35 26.30
N VAL A 554 40.11 15.74 27.16
CA VAL A 554 39.68 14.93 28.32
C VAL A 554 39.09 13.60 27.87
N TYR A 555 38.22 13.60 26.85
CA TYR A 555 37.62 12.40 26.29
C TYR A 555 38.67 11.46 25.66
N ALA A 556 39.60 12.01 24.88
CA ALA A 556 40.72 11.25 24.31
C ALA A 556 41.61 10.63 25.42
N THR A 557 41.90 11.38 26.48
CA THR A 557 42.65 10.89 27.65
C THR A 557 41.92 9.72 28.31
N ALA A 558 40.62 9.87 28.56
CA ALA A 558 39.80 8.82 29.16
C ALA A 558 39.79 7.55 28.30
N LEU A 559 39.60 7.69 26.96
CA LEU A 559 39.67 6.57 26.03
C LEU A 559 41.03 5.89 26.01
N LEU A 560 42.12 6.64 26.12
CA LEU A 560 43.48 6.08 26.16
C LEU A 560 43.69 5.25 27.43
N VAL A 561 43.29 5.79 28.60
CA VAL A 561 43.34 5.09 29.89
C VAL A 561 42.48 3.82 29.86
N LEU A 562 41.25 3.90 29.34
CA LEU A 562 40.37 2.75 29.12
C LEU A 562 40.99 1.74 28.14
N GLY A 563 41.65 2.19 27.09
CA GLY A 563 42.33 1.36 26.11
C GLY A 563 43.48 0.55 26.69
N PHE A 564 44.24 1.12 27.63
CA PHE A 564 45.26 0.39 28.39
C PHE A 564 44.64 -0.55 29.43
N ARG A 565 43.67 -0.09 30.23
CA ARG A 565 43.02 -0.91 31.26
C ARG A 565 42.30 -2.14 30.70
N LEU A 566 41.64 -1.99 29.55
CA LEU A 566 40.92 -3.08 28.88
C LEU A 566 41.80 -3.88 27.90
N ASN A 567 43.09 -3.51 27.77
CA ASN A 567 44.04 -4.07 26.80
C ASN A 567 43.50 -4.13 25.35
N ARG A 568 42.84 -3.05 24.90
CA ARG A 568 42.23 -2.96 23.56
C ARG A 568 43.03 -2.01 22.67
N ALA A 569 43.75 -2.57 21.70
CA ALA A 569 44.52 -1.77 20.72
C ALA A 569 43.64 -0.76 19.96
N ARG A 570 42.41 -1.15 19.58
CA ARG A 570 41.46 -0.30 18.84
C ARG A 570 41.11 0.99 19.60
N LEU A 571 40.86 0.91 20.90
CA LEU A 571 40.58 2.07 21.76
C LEU A 571 41.78 3.02 21.85
N ARG A 572 43.00 2.47 21.92
CA ARG A 572 44.24 3.26 21.91
C ARG A 572 44.41 4.00 20.59
N TRP A 573 44.24 3.33 19.45
CA TRP A 573 44.28 3.99 18.13
C TRP A 573 43.22 5.08 18.00
N LEU A 574 41.96 4.82 18.38
CA LEU A 574 40.89 5.84 18.39
C LEU A 574 41.27 7.05 19.24
N SER A 575 41.82 6.84 20.44
CA SER A 575 42.25 7.94 21.31
C SER A 575 43.39 8.77 20.69
N MET A 576 44.38 8.12 20.06
CA MET A 576 45.49 8.80 19.39
C MET A 576 45.01 9.60 18.18
N THR A 577 44.08 9.06 17.40
CA THR A 577 43.43 9.78 16.30
C THR A 577 42.69 11.01 16.83
N LEU A 578 41.91 10.86 17.91
CA LEU A 578 41.15 11.97 18.47
C LEU A 578 42.06 13.06 19.10
N TYR A 579 43.17 12.67 19.72
CA TYR A 579 44.21 13.63 20.14
C TYR A 579 44.76 14.41 18.95
N GLY A 580 45.10 13.74 17.85
CA GLY A 580 45.54 14.40 16.62
C GLY A 580 44.52 15.42 16.11
N VAL A 581 43.24 15.03 16.07
CA VAL A 581 42.13 15.91 15.68
C VAL A 581 41.98 17.10 16.64
N SER A 582 42.13 16.89 17.95
CA SER A 582 42.06 17.94 18.97
C SER A 582 43.21 18.96 18.82
N VAL A 583 44.42 18.48 18.56
CA VAL A 583 45.60 19.31 18.31
C VAL A 583 45.41 20.14 17.03
N VAL A 584 44.96 19.51 15.95
CA VAL A 584 44.68 20.22 14.69
C VAL A 584 43.60 21.29 14.88
N LYS A 585 42.50 20.97 15.57
CA LYS A 585 41.44 21.96 15.88
C LYS A 585 41.98 23.12 16.71
N LEU A 586 42.76 22.84 17.75
CA LEU A 586 43.37 23.87 18.60
C LEU A 586 44.18 24.88 17.78
N PHE A 587 44.95 24.41 16.80
CA PHE A 587 45.75 25.29 15.94
C PHE A 587 44.94 26.03 14.87
N LEU A 588 44.04 25.33 14.19
CA LEU A 588 43.32 25.90 13.05
C LEU A 588 42.14 26.77 13.44
N VAL A 589 41.47 26.45 14.55
CA VAL A 589 40.21 27.10 14.96
C VAL A 589 40.44 27.97 16.18
N ASP A 590 40.97 27.41 17.27
CA ASP A 590 41.02 28.12 18.55
C ASP A 590 42.10 29.22 18.55
N MET A 591 43.24 28.95 17.90
CA MET A 591 44.34 29.91 17.77
C MET A 591 44.14 30.92 16.64
N ALA A 592 43.13 30.78 15.78
CA ALA A 592 42.92 31.65 14.60
C ALA A 592 42.66 33.12 14.98
N ASN A 593 41.98 33.35 16.12
CA ASN A 593 41.64 34.68 16.62
C ASN A 593 42.60 35.19 17.71
N VAL A 594 43.64 34.42 18.06
CA VAL A 594 44.65 34.83 19.03
C VAL A 594 45.69 35.71 18.33
N GLN A 595 46.10 36.79 19.01
CA GLN A 595 47.15 37.71 18.55
C GLN A 595 48.39 36.92 18.09
N GLN A 596 48.95 37.31 16.94
CA GLN A 596 49.96 36.56 16.19
C GLN A 596 51.18 36.14 17.03
N LEU A 597 51.56 36.94 18.04
CA LEU A 597 52.68 36.67 18.93
C LEU A 597 52.49 35.42 19.80
N TYR A 598 51.32 35.25 20.42
CA TYR A 598 51.02 34.09 21.27
C TYR A 598 50.93 32.79 20.46
N ARG A 599 50.52 32.89 19.18
CA ARG A 599 50.48 31.76 18.25
C ARG A 599 51.87 31.23 17.95
N ILE A 600 52.82 32.13 17.66
CA ILE A 600 54.24 31.78 17.41
C ILE A 600 54.85 31.11 18.65
N LEU A 601 54.59 31.67 19.84
CA LEU A 601 55.13 31.15 21.10
C LEU A 601 54.54 29.77 21.45
N ALA A 602 53.25 29.55 21.20
CA ALA A 602 52.61 28.24 21.36
C ALA A 602 53.19 27.17 20.40
N PHE A 603 53.46 27.53 19.14
CA PHE A 603 54.12 26.62 18.18
C PHE A 603 55.53 26.24 18.62
N PHE A 604 56.29 27.21 19.11
CA PHE A 604 57.64 26.97 19.61
C PHE A 604 57.64 26.01 20.81
N VAL A 605 56.77 26.24 21.80
CA VAL A 605 56.64 25.35 22.97
C VAL A 605 56.20 23.95 22.56
N LEU A 606 55.22 23.81 21.66
CA LEU A 606 54.80 22.49 21.19
C LEU A 606 55.92 21.76 20.46
N ALA A 607 56.68 22.44 19.60
CA ALA A 607 57.82 21.84 18.89
C ALA A 607 58.88 21.31 19.87
N VAL A 608 59.17 22.07 20.94
CA VAL A 608 60.09 21.63 22.00
C VAL A 608 59.53 20.40 22.74
N VAL A 609 58.24 20.42 23.12
CA VAL A 609 57.59 19.31 23.83
C VAL A 609 57.56 18.04 22.97
N LEU A 610 57.17 18.14 21.70
CA LEU A 610 57.17 17.00 20.78
C LEU A 610 58.59 16.46 20.55
N GLY A 611 59.59 17.35 20.44
CA GLY A 611 61.00 16.95 20.39
C GLY A 611 61.44 16.15 21.63
N LEU A 612 61.01 16.57 22.83
CA LEU A 612 61.28 15.87 24.09
C LEU A 612 60.56 14.51 24.19
N VAL A 613 59.29 14.45 23.74
CA VAL A 613 58.51 13.20 23.69
C VAL A 613 59.10 12.22 22.67
N ALA A 614 59.49 12.68 21.48
CA ALA A 614 60.14 11.86 20.47
C ALA A 614 61.48 11.29 20.98
N ARG A 615 62.28 12.12 21.66
CA ARG A 615 63.56 11.71 22.27
C ARG A 615 63.37 10.68 23.39
N THR A 616 62.31 10.80 24.19
CA THR A 616 62.01 9.82 25.24
C THR A 616 61.49 8.51 24.66
N TYR A 617 60.61 8.55 23.65
CA TYR A 617 60.09 7.35 22.99
C TYR A 617 61.20 6.55 22.27
N GLN A 618 62.18 7.23 21.67
CA GLN A 618 63.35 6.58 21.06
C GLN A 618 64.30 5.94 22.07
N ARG A 619 64.25 6.32 23.36
CA ARG A 619 65.06 5.72 24.43
C ARG A 619 64.43 4.45 25.05
N PHE A 620 63.15 4.18 24.76
CA PHE A 620 62.42 3.00 25.28
C PHE A 620 62.19 1.92 24.21
N LYS A 621 62.80 2.07 23.04
CA LYS A 621 63.00 1.00 22.05
C LYS A 621 64.40 0.45 22.24
#